data_AF-A0A2D6X8J1-F1
#
_entry.id   AF-A0A2D6X8J1-F1
#
_cell.length_a   1.000
_cell.length_b   1.000
_cell.length_c   1.000
_cell.angle_alpha   90.00
_cell.angle_beta   90.00
_cell.angle_gamma   90.00
#
_symmetry.space_group_name_H-M   'P 1'
#
loop_
_entity.id
_entity.type
_entity.pdbx_description
1 polymer ?
#
loop_
_entity_poly.entity_id
_entity_poly.type
_entity_poly.pdbx_seq_one_letter_code
_entity_poly.pdbx_strand_id
1 'polypeptide(L)' 'MIHDRLRVKNGRLFAVQNKNRKFGSVTKYVFTYLEDSRGDNETPYLFTPNQLRVAKKRAEDNPEDLLVKDRLTDWFD' A
#
# COMPACT_ATOMS: atom_id res chain seq x y z
N MET A 1 26.21 3.16 -6.51
CA MET A 1 24.89 3.54 -5.98
C MET A 1 24.31 2.30 -5.30
N ILE A 2 24.52 2.19 -3.99
CA ILE A 2 24.20 0.98 -3.20
C ILE A 2 22.69 0.93 -3.02
N HIS A 3 22.02 0.00 -3.71
CA HIS A 3 20.64 -0.36 -3.41
C HIS A 3 20.68 -1.27 -2.19
N ASP A 4 20.66 -0.65 -1.01
CA ASP A 4 20.45 -1.38 0.23
C ASP A 4 19.03 -1.96 0.18
N ARG A 5 18.95 -3.29 0.10
CA ARG A 5 17.68 -4.03 0.01
C ARG A 5 17.00 -3.96 1.39
N LEU A 6 16.38 -2.83 1.69
CA LEU A 6 15.34 -2.76 2.69
C LEU A 6 14.27 -3.77 2.29
N ARG A 7 14.29 -4.94 2.92
CA ARG A 7 13.26 -5.96 2.80
C ARG A 7 12.01 -5.35 3.44
N VAL A 8 11.22 -4.67 2.60
CA VAL A 8 10.03 -3.94 3.00
C VAL A 8 8.99 -4.97 3.43
N LYS A 9 8.58 -4.95 4.71
CA LYS A 9 7.48 -5.80 5.19
C LYS A 9 6.19 -5.41 4.47
N ASN A 10 5.45 -6.40 3.97
CA ASN A 10 4.13 -6.23 3.38
C ASN A 10 3.22 -5.39 4.31
N GLY A 11 2.39 -4.51 3.73
CA GLY A 11 1.46 -3.64 4.45
C GLY A 11 2.04 -2.30 4.96
N ARG A 12 3.28 -1.93 4.59
CA ARG A 12 3.85 -0.61 4.95
C ARG A 12 3.72 0.39 3.79
N LEU A 13 3.19 1.57 4.12
CA LEU A 13 3.09 2.71 3.21
C LEU A 13 4.34 3.61 3.33
N PHE A 14 4.98 3.95 2.22
CA PHE A 14 6.19 4.80 2.17
C PHE A 14 5.94 6.08 1.39
N ALA A 15 6.22 7.24 1.97
CA ALA A 15 6.21 8.48 1.20
C ALA A 15 7.45 8.57 0.31
N VAL A 16 7.25 8.70 -1.01
CA VAL A 16 8.33 8.86 -2.00
C VAL A 16 8.18 10.18 -2.73
N GLN A 17 9.31 10.85 -2.99
CA GLN A 17 9.33 12.14 -3.68
C GLN A 17 9.23 11.95 -5.19
N ASN A 18 8.43 12.79 -5.85
CA ASN A 18 8.37 12.86 -7.31
C ASN A 18 9.52 13.71 -7.84
N LYS A 19 10.67 13.08 -8.10
CA LYS A 19 11.91 13.79 -8.50
C LYS A 19 11.84 14.46 -9.88
N ASN A 20 11.02 13.93 -10.80
CA ASN A 20 10.84 14.44 -12.17
C ASN A 20 9.38 14.87 -12.42
N ARG A 21 8.90 15.79 -11.59
CA ARG A 21 7.50 16.23 -11.57
C ARG A 21 7.16 17.06 -12.81
N LYS A 22 6.17 16.61 -13.59
CA LYS A 22 5.51 17.43 -14.63
C LYS A 22 4.56 18.45 -14.00
N PHE A 23 4.32 19.58 -14.67
CA PHE A 23 3.37 20.59 -14.20
C PHE A 23 1.99 19.97 -13.93
N GLY A 24 1.39 20.27 -12.77
CA GLY A 24 0.13 19.69 -12.31
C GLY A 24 0.23 18.33 -11.59
N SER A 25 1.40 17.70 -11.52
CA SER A 25 1.59 16.44 -10.79
C SER A 25 1.82 16.65 -9.29
N VAL A 26 1.52 15.63 -8.47
CA VAL A 26 1.75 15.68 -7.01
C VAL A 26 3.25 15.67 -6.66
N THR A 27 3.61 16.32 -5.56
CA THR A 27 5.00 16.42 -5.05
C THR A 27 5.49 15.12 -4.42
N LYS A 28 4.57 14.37 -3.83
CA LYS A 28 4.84 13.12 -3.13
C LYS A 28 3.79 12.09 -3.49
N TYR A 29 4.25 10.86 -3.58
CA TYR A 29 3.40 9.69 -3.69
C TYR A 29 3.55 8.83 -2.45
N VAL A 30 2.63 7.90 -2.28
CA VAL A 30 2.72 6.83 -1.31
C VAL A 30 2.94 5.53 -2.07
N PHE A 31 4.02 4.86 -1.74
CA PHE A 31 4.49 3.63 -2.35
C PHE A 31 4.25 2.46 -1.39
N THR A 32 3.84 1.31 -1.92
CA THR A 32 3.70 0.06 -1.16
C THR A 32 3.92 -1.13 -2.08
N TYR A 33 4.37 -2.24 -1.51
CA TYR A 33 4.24 -3.54 -2.16
C TYR A 33 2.91 -4.16 -1.74
N LEU A 34 2.22 -4.75 -2.71
CA LEU A 34 1.04 -5.59 -2.45
C LEU A 34 1.37 -6.99 -2.92
N GLU A 35 1.09 -7.95 -2.05
CA GLU A 35 1.20 -9.37 -2.32
C GLU A 35 -0.10 -9.86 -2.96
N ASP A 36 -0.01 -10.74 -3.95
CA ASP A 36 -1.19 -11.37 -4.53
C ASP A 36 -1.85 -12.35 -3.53
N SER A 37 -3.05 -12.83 -3.86
CA SER A 37 -3.80 -13.73 -2.97
C SER A 37 -3.14 -15.10 -2.74
N ARG A 38 -2.03 -15.40 -3.44
CA ARG A 38 -1.30 -16.68 -3.31
C ARG A 38 -0.01 -16.52 -2.51
N GLY A 39 0.42 -15.30 -2.23
CA GLY A 39 1.65 -15.04 -1.49
C GLY A 39 2.91 -15.08 -2.35
N ASP A 40 2.77 -15.30 -3.64
CA ASP A 40 3.90 -15.66 -4.51
C ASP A 40 4.52 -14.45 -5.20
N ASN A 41 3.78 -13.33 -5.29
CA ASN A 41 4.21 -12.16 -6.04
C ASN A 41 3.95 -10.86 -5.29
N GLU A 42 5.03 -10.12 -5.00
CA GLU A 42 4.97 -8.74 -4.54
C GLU A 42 5.02 -7.77 -5.72
N THR A 43 3.95 -7.00 -5.93
CA THR A 43 3.87 -5.99 -6.98
C THR A 43 3.96 -4.58 -6.38
N PRO A 44 4.80 -3.68 -6.93
CA PRO A 44 4.88 -2.30 -6.47
C PRO A 44 3.67 -1.48 -6.93
N TYR A 45 3.05 -0.76 -6.00
CA TYR A 45 1.96 0.18 -6.26
C TYR A 45 2.33 1.60 -5.82
N LEU A 46 1.81 2.57 -6.55
CA LEU A 46 2.01 3.99 -6.28
C LEU A 46 0.66 4.70 -6.22
N PHE A 47 0.38 5.34 -5.09
CA PHE A 47 -0.85 6.07 -4.84
C PHE A 47 -0.55 7.55 -4.61
N THR A 48 -1.48 8.40 -5.01
CA THR A 48 -1.50 9.79 -4.53
C THR A 48 -2.06 9.84 -3.10
N PRO A 49 -1.68 10.83 -2.29
CA PRO A 49 -2.29 11.03 -0.98
C PRO A 49 -3.83 11.15 -1.03
N ASN A 50 -4.36 11.74 -2.09
CA ASN A 50 -5.81 11.87 -2.28
C ASN A 50 -6.51 10.51 -2.48
N GLN A 51 -5.92 9.62 -3.27
CA GLN A 51 -6.47 8.27 -3.47
C GLN A 51 -6.53 7.48 -2.16
N LEU A 52 -5.48 7.56 -1.32
CA LEU A 52 -5.50 6.91 -0.01
C LEU A 52 -6.55 7.51 0.93
N ARG A 53 -6.72 8.83 0.91
CA ARG A 53 -7.77 9.50 1.70
C ARG A 53 -9.17 9.05 1.29
N VAL A 54 -9.43 8.96 -0.01
CA VAL A 54 -10.70 8.46 -0.55
C VAL A 54 -10.92 6.99 -0.17
N ALA A 55 -9.90 6.16 -0.30
CA ALA A 55 -9.98 4.74 0.07
C ALA A 55 -10.26 4.56 1.58
N LYS A 56 -9.58 5.32 2.44
CA LYS A 56 -9.83 5.34 3.89
C LYS A 56 -11.26 5.74 4.21
N LYS A 57 -11.74 6.82 3.59
CA LYS A 57 -13.12 7.28 3.79
C LYS A 57 -14.14 6.23 3.36
N ARG A 58 -13.94 5.57 2.21
CA ARG A 58 -14.82 4.48 1.77
C ARG A 58 -14.85 3.34 2.79
N ALA A 59 -13.69 2.94 3.30
CA ALA A 59 -13.60 1.88 4.32
C ALA A 59 -14.27 2.27 5.65
N GLU A 60 -14.24 3.56 6.03
CA GLU A 60 -14.95 4.09 7.20
C GLU A 60 -16.47 4.13 6.98
N ASP A 61 -16.91 4.49 5.77
CA ASP A 61 -18.33 4.61 5.41
C ASP A 61 -18.98 3.23 5.09
N ASN A 62 -18.19 2.21 4.71
CA ASN A 62 -18.65 0.88 4.29
C ASN A 62 -17.87 -0.20 5.07
N PRO A 63 -18.15 -0.41 6.37
CA PRO A 63 -17.42 -1.36 7.19
C PRO A 63 -17.57 -2.82 6.75
N GLU A 64 -18.58 -3.15 5.93
CA GLU A 64 -18.76 -4.46 5.29
C GLU A 64 -17.70 -4.77 4.22
N ASP A 65 -17.09 -3.73 3.62
CA ASP A 65 -15.99 -3.88 2.65
C ASP A 65 -14.67 -4.23 3.37
N LEU A 66 -14.60 -4.06 4.70
CA LEU A 66 -13.43 -4.45 5.47
C LEU A 66 -13.41 -5.98 5.62
N LEU A 67 -12.30 -6.59 5.21
CA LEU A 67 -12.05 -8.01 5.46
C LEU A 67 -12.16 -8.27 6.96
N VAL A 68 -13.13 -9.10 7.35
CA VAL A 68 -13.19 -9.64 8.70
C VAL A 68 -11.94 -10.49 8.87
N LYS A 69 -11.04 -10.07 9.75
CA LYS A 69 -9.95 -10.94 10.21
C LYS A 69 -10.59 -12.11 10.92
N ASP A 70 -10.80 -13.21 10.20
CA ASP A 70 -11.32 -14.43 10.79
C ASP A 70 -10.25 -14.93 11.77
N ARG A 71 -10.55 -14.90 13.07
CA ARG A 71 -9.62 -15.25 14.16
C ARG A 71 -9.17 -16.72 14.15
N LEU A 72 -9.57 -17.49 13.14
CA LEU A 72 -9.30 -18.92 13.01
C LEU A 72 -8.06 -19.26 12.17
N THR A 73 -7.49 -18.31 11.42
CA THR A 73 -6.32 -18.58 10.57
C THR A 73 -4.97 -18.43 11.29
N ASP A 74 -4.94 -17.88 12.51
CA ASP A 74 -3.70 -17.65 13.29
C ASP A 74 -3.25 -18.87 14.13
N TRP A 75 -3.91 -20.03 14.03
CA TRP A 75 -3.56 -21.24 14.82
C TRP A 75 -2.75 -22.31 14.05
N PHE A 76 -2.57 -22.14 12.73
CA PHE A 76 -1.84 -23.10 11.88
C PHE A 76 -0.74 -22.43 11.05
N ASP A 77 -0.01 -21.49 11.65
CA ASP A 77 1.30 -21.01 11.16
C ASP A 77 2.36 -21.19 12.28
#